data_AF-A0A6G0AHL5-F1
#
_entry.id   AF-A0A6G0AHL5-F1
#
_cell.length_a   1.000
_cell.length_b   1.000
_cell.length_c   1.000
_cell.angle_alpha   90.00
_cell.angle_beta   90.00
_cell.angle_gamma   90.00
#
_symmetry.space_group_name_H-M   'P 1'
#
loop_
_entity.id
_entity.type
_entity.pdbx_description
1 polymer ?
#
loop_
_entity_poly.entity_id
_entity_poly.type
_entity_poly.pdbx_seq_one_letter_code
_entity_poly.pdbx_strand_id
1 'polypeptide(L)'
;MKLMLIIIFASVVIFSGCESNEKPESGEQEVVKTEPHIAQVIDKIPAKGYTYLQVTENKNDFWIAVPTMEVEVGETVYFSRYMVMQDFKSDNINKSFDEILFVEDARKSPTPEEMKNIHSGAASIDKQSVKIEPLKDGKTVQQIFTDKSTLEGQTIKVKGKVVKFNKQIMKRNWIHLQDGTGTDTEFDLVLTSNDDVSVGDIIIAEGKVAVNKDFGAGYYFPVIIEDAKISKE
;
A
#
# COMPACT_ATOMS: atom_id res chain seq x y z
N MET A 1 -49.42 56.51 40.68
CA MET A 1 -48.74 55.51 41.53
C MET A 1 -47.84 54.67 40.63
N LYS A 2 -46.53 54.61 40.97
CA LYS A 2 -45.40 53.92 40.28
C LYS A 2 -45.15 54.43 38.85
N LEU A 3 -44.16 55.26 38.53
CA LEU A 3 -42.74 55.33 38.89
C LEU A 3 -41.99 54.00 38.74
N MET A 4 -41.39 53.81 37.56
CA MET A 4 -40.08 53.15 37.34
C MET A 4 -39.57 53.62 35.96
N LEU A 5 -38.78 54.70 35.91
CA LEU A 5 -37.31 54.72 35.74
C LEU A 5 -36.88 53.99 34.45
N ILE A 6 -36.65 54.69 33.31
CA ILE A 6 -35.40 55.34 32.82
C ILE A 6 -34.27 54.28 32.73
N ILE A 7 -33.45 54.09 31.69
CA ILE A 7 -32.45 54.95 31.01
C ILE A 7 -31.97 54.04 29.81
N ILE A 8 -31.67 54.45 28.57
CA ILE A 8 -30.40 55.06 28.09
C ILE A 8 -30.50 55.33 26.58
N PHE A 9 -30.35 56.61 26.24
CA PHE A 9 -29.55 57.19 25.15
C PHE A 9 -29.20 56.29 23.95
N ALA A 10 -29.97 56.44 22.86
CA ALA A 10 -29.55 56.03 21.54
C ALA A 10 -28.40 56.95 21.07
N SER A 11 -27.17 56.49 21.20
CA SER A 11 -26.00 57.08 20.57
C SER A 11 -25.78 56.42 19.21
N VAL A 12 -25.92 57.25 18.19
CA VAL A 12 -25.66 56.94 16.78
C VAL A 12 -24.16 56.63 16.63
N VAL A 13 -23.85 55.39 16.25
CA VAL A 13 -22.53 55.00 15.78
C VAL A 13 -22.67 54.62 14.31
N ILE A 14 -22.24 55.54 13.45
CA ILE A 14 -22.04 55.33 12.02
C ILE A 14 -20.68 54.67 11.88
N PHE A 15 -20.63 53.41 11.46
CA PHE A 15 -19.42 52.79 10.93
C PHE A 15 -19.74 52.01 9.66
N SER A 16 -19.24 52.58 8.55
CA SER A 16 -18.70 51.95 7.35
C SER A 16 -19.28 50.60 6.92
N GLY A 17 -20.16 50.65 5.91
CA GLY A 17 -20.39 49.52 5.03
C GLY A 17 -19.17 49.30 4.13
N CYS A 18 -18.36 48.31 4.47
CA CYS A 18 -17.60 47.54 3.49
C CYS A 18 -18.43 46.30 3.17
N GLU A 19 -18.83 46.19 1.91
CA GLU A 19 -19.54 45.03 1.37
C GLU A 19 -18.57 43.85 1.25
N SER A 20 -18.40 43.11 2.35
CA SER A 20 -17.83 41.78 2.34
C SER A 20 -18.96 40.79 2.10
N ASN A 21 -19.07 40.29 0.87
CA ASN A 21 -19.82 39.08 0.55
C ASN A 21 -19.13 37.88 1.22
N GLU A 22 -19.33 37.71 2.52
CA GLU A 22 -19.08 36.44 3.20
C GLU A 22 -20.30 35.54 2.98
N LYS A 23 -20.14 34.57 2.08
CA LYS A 23 -21.02 33.39 2.04
C LYS A 23 -20.77 32.59 3.32
N PRO A 24 -21.81 32.05 3.98
CA PRO A 24 -21.62 31.16 5.10
C PRO A 24 -20.99 29.85 4.61
N GLU A 25 -19.85 29.51 5.20
CA GLU A 25 -19.13 28.25 4.97
C GLU A 25 -19.83 27.14 5.77
N SER A 26 -20.56 26.26 5.08
CA SER A 26 -21.04 24.99 5.61
C SER A 26 -20.84 23.90 4.57
N GLY A 27 -19.99 22.93 4.89
CA GLY A 27 -19.79 21.71 4.10
C GLY A 27 -18.39 21.14 4.36
N GLU A 28 -18.31 20.00 5.04
CA GLU A 28 -17.09 19.18 5.07
C GLU A 28 -16.62 18.94 3.63
N GLN A 29 -15.40 19.36 3.32
CA GLN A 29 -14.82 19.11 2.00
C GLN A 29 -14.48 17.61 1.89
N GLU A 30 -14.99 16.95 0.85
CA GLU A 30 -14.60 15.58 0.48
C GLU A 30 -13.10 15.58 0.11
N VAL A 31 -12.24 15.15 1.05
CA VAL A 31 -10.79 15.08 0.84
C VAL A 31 -10.44 13.74 0.20
N VAL A 32 -9.85 13.78 -1.01
CA VAL A 32 -9.23 12.61 -1.64
C VAL A 32 -8.07 12.13 -0.77
N LYS A 33 -8.17 10.90 -0.28
CA LYS A 33 -7.11 10.21 0.47
C LYS A 33 -6.16 9.49 -0.49
N THR A 34 -4.89 9.40 -0.10
CA THR A 34 -3.87 8.64 -0.84
C THR A 34 -3.18 7.66 0.10
N GLU A 35 -3.69 6.44 0.17
CA GLU A 35 -3.14 5.33 0.96
C GLU A 35 -3.28 4.03 0.16
N PRO A 36 -2.21 3.22 -0.02
CA PRO A 36 -2.30 1.98 -0.79
C PRO A 36 -3.10 0.91 -0.05
N HIS A 37 -4.04 0.30 -0.76
CA HIS A 37 -4.87 -0.83 -0.33
C HIS A 37 -4.75 -2.00 -1.29
N ILE A 38 -4.80 -3.21 -0.73
CA ILE A 38 -4.80 -4.47 -1.47
C ILE A 38 -5.89 -5.35 -0.86
N ALA A 39 -6.98 -5.54 -1.60
CA ALA A 39 -8.18 -6.16 -1.05
C ALA A 39 -8.72 -7.25 -1.97
N GLN A 40 -9.17 -8.37 -1.38
CA GLN A 40 -9.81 -9.45 -2.12
C GLN A 40 -11.31 -9.16 -2.26
N VAL A 41 -11.85 -9.32 -3.48
CA VAL A 41 -13.27 -9.16 -3.75
C VAL A 41 -14.03 -10.35 -3.19
N ILE A 42 -15.00 -10.08 -2.31
CA ILE A 42 -15.87 -11.09 -1.69
C ILE A 42 -17.32 -11.00 -2.15
N ASP A 43 -17.75 -9.86 -2.70
CA ASP A 43 -19.03 -9.69 -3.39
C ASP A 43 -18.96 -8.58 -4.46
N LYS A 44 -19.85 -8.61 -5.46
CA LYS A 44 -19.94 -7.58 -6.51
C LYS A 44 -21.38 -7.25 -6.93
N ILE A 45 -21.63 -5.96 -7.15
CA ILE A 45 -22.89 -5.44 -7.70
C ILE A 45 -22.56 -4.54 -8.90
N PRO A 46 -22.74 -5.03 -10.15
CA PRO A 46 -22.60 -4.20 -11.33
C PRO A 46 -23.68 -3.13 -11.39
N ALA A 47 -23.29 -1.90 -11.75
CA ALA A 47 -24.21 -0.78 -11.94
C ALA A 47 -23.78 0.07 -13.14
N LYS A 48 -24.63 1.03 -13.54
CA LYS A 48 -24.28 1.95 -14.62
C LYS A 48 -23.15 2.89 -14.17
N GLY A 49 -21.98 2.77 -14.81
CA GLY A 49 -20.81 3.64 -14.59
C GLY A 49 -19.91 3.24 -13.43
N TYR A 50 -20.37 2.34 -12.56
CA TYR A 50 -19.61 1.84 -11.42
C TYR A 50 -19.81 0.33 -11.23
N THR A 51 -18.84 -0.33 -10.62
CA THR A 51 -19.01 -1.64 -10.00
C THR A 51 -18.85 -1.44 -8.50
N TYR A 52 -19.83 -1.87 -7.71
CA TYR A 52 -19.72 -1.88 -6.25
C TYR A 52 -19.12 -3.20 -5.83
N LEU A 53 -18.04 -3.17 -5.05
CA LEU A 53 -17.34 -4.37 -4.60
C LEU A 53 -17.34 -4.38 -3.08
N GLN A 54 -17.74 -5.49 -2.48
CA GLN A 54 -17.38 -5.77 -1.11
C GLN A 54 -16.01 -6.42 -1.14
N VAL A 55 -15.08 -5.88 -0.39
CA VAL A 55 -13.70 -6.36 -0.35
C VAL A 55 -13.26 -6.64 1.07
N THR A 56 -12.32 -7.55 1.23
CA THR A 56 -11.69 -7.86 2.52
C THR A 56 -10.20 -7.53 2.48
N GLU A 57 -9.73 -6.79 3.47
CA GLU A 57 -8.32 -6.45 3.69
C GLU A 57 -8.04 -6.52 5.20
N ASN A 58 -6.98 -7.22 5.61
CA ASN A 58 -6.61 -7.37 7.03
C ASN A 58 -7.74 -7.88 7.95
N LYS A 59 -8.62 -8.75 7.42
CA LYS A 59 -9.83 -9.28 8.10
C LYS A 59 -10.93 -8.24 8.36
N ASN A 60 -10.84 -7.08 7.73
CA ASN A 60 -11.88 -6.07 7.72
C ASN A 60 -12.57 -6.07 6.36
N ASP A 61 -13.89 -6.13 6.38
CA ASP A 61 -14.71 -6.10 5.18
C ASP A 61 -15.29 -4.70 5.01
N PHE A 62 -15.17 -4.13 3.81
CA PHE A 62 -15.72 -2.81 3.50
C PHE A 62 -16.14 -2.72 2.03
N TRP A 63 -16.96 -1.71 1.73
CA TRP A 63 -17.45 -1.48 0.38
C TRP A 63 -16.60 -0.45 -0.35
N ILE A 64 -16.35 -0.72 -1.63
CA ILE A 64 -15.77 0.25 -2.56
C ILE A 64 -16.66 0.40 -3.80
N ALA A 65 -16.71 1.61 -4.34
CA ALA A 65 -17.28 1.90 -5.65
C ALA A 65 -16.13 2.21 -6.61
N VAL A 66 -15.96 1.39 -7.64
CA VAL A 66 -14.91 1.55 -8.66
C VAL A 66 -15.55 1.92 -10.00
N PRO A 67 -14.87 2.67 -10.90
CA PRO A 67 -15.28 2.78 -12.29
C PRO A 67 -15.53 1.37 -12.85
N THR A 68 -16.55 1.23 -13.70
CA THR A 68 -16.90 -0.08 -14.26
C THR A 68 -15.68 -0.82 -14.78
N MET A 69 -15.38 -1.96 -14.15
CA MET A 69 -14.27 -2.84 -14.50
C MET A 69 -14.75 -4.29 -14.47
N GLU A 70 -14.12 -5.13 -15.30
CA GLU A 70 -14.33 -6.57 -15.28
C GLU A 70 -13.56 -7.18 -14.12
N VAL A 71 -14.27 -7.67 -13.11
CA VAL A 71 -13.71 -8.28 -11.90
C VAL A 71 -14.63 -9.38 -11.37
N GLU A 72 -14.04 -10.46 -10.87
CA GLU A 72 -14.74 -11.63 -10.32
C GLU A 72 -14.54 -11.77 -8.80
N VAL A 73 -15.47 -12.46 -8.15
CA VAL A 73 -15.33 -12.79 -6.72
C VAL A 73 -14.13 -13.71 -6.55
N GLY A 74 -13.29 -13.40 -5.55
CA GLY A 74 -12.02 -14.06 -5.28
C GLY A 74 -10.81 -13.34 -5.90
N GLU A 75 -11.02 -12.46 -6.88
CA GLU A 75 -9.94 -11.65 -7.44
C GLU A 75 -9.46 -10.57 -6.46
N THR A 76 -8.21 -10.12 -6.63
CA THR A 76 -7.64 -9.04 -5.81
C THR A 76 -7.64 -7.73 -6.59
N VAL A 77 -8.11 -6.67 -5.93
CA VAL A 77 -8.12 -5.29 -6.43
C VAL A 77 -7.20 -4.41 -5.62
N TYR A 78 -6.64 -3.41 -6.29
CA TYR A 78 -5.66 -2.49 -5.75
C TYR A 78 -6.11 -1.10 -6.03
N PHE A 79 -5.89 -0.24 -5.05
CA PHE A 79 -6.16 1.17 -5.20
C PHE A 79 -5.32 1.94 -4.21
N SER A 80 -5.16 3.22 -4.49
CA SER A 80 -4.46 4.14 -3.61
C SER A 80 -5.18 5.46 -3.45
N ARG A 81 -6.02 5.85 -4.41
CA ARG A 81 -6.74 7.11 -4.43
C ARG A 81 -8.23 6.86 -4.26
N TYR A 82 -8.78 7.40 -3.18
CA TYR A 82 -10.20 7.25 -2.89
C TYR A 82 -10.75 8.40 -2.05
N MET A 83 -12.07 8.57 -2.12
CA MET A 83 -12.85 9.44 -1.25
C MET A 83 -13.70 8.57 -0.34
N VAL A 84 -13.82 8.94 0.93
CA VAL A 84 -14.68 8.24 1.88
C VAL A 84 -16.04 8.93 1.89
N MET A 85 -17.09 8.17 1.60
CA MET A 85 -18.47 8.63 1.69
C MET A 85 -19.14 7.98 2.89
N GLN A 86 -19.72 8.80 3.77
CA GLN A 86 -20.56 8.34 4.88
C GLN A 86 -22.03 8.39 4.46
N ASP A 87 -22.85 7.52 5.03
CA ASP A 87 -24.31 7.49 4.86
C ASP A 87 -24.76 7.51 3.39
N PHE A 88 -23.97 6.88 2.50
CA PHE A 88 -24.19 6.94 1.07
C PHE A 88 -25.33 6.03 0.64
N LYS A 89 -26.27 6.58 -0.13
CA LYS A 89 -27.35 5.81 -0.76
C LYS A 89 -27.18 5.81 -2.27
N SER A 90 -27.09 4.62 -2.85
CA SER A 90 -27.09 4.45 -4.30
C SER A 90 -28.50 4.18 -4.81
N ASP A 91 -29.05 5.13 -5.57
CA ASP A 91 -30.36 4.97 -6.20
C ASP A 91 -30.32 3.88 -7.29
N ASN A 92 -29.20 3.73 -7.99
CA ASN A 92 -29.05 2.80 -9.11
C ASN A 92 -29.13 1.32 -8.70
N ILE A 93 -28.76 1.00 -7.46
CA ILE A 93 -28.80 -0.37 -6.91
C ILE A 93 -29.70 -0.48 -5.67
N ASN A 94 -30.41 0.60 -5.32
CA ASN A 94 -31.29 0.68 -4.16
C ASN A 94 -30.66 0.14 -2.86
N LYS A 95 -29.40 0.54 -2.60
CA LYS A 95 -28.60 0.10 -1.44
C LYS A 95 -28.02 1.30 -0.72
N SER A 96 -28.04 1.24 0.60
CA SER A 96 -27.37 2.21 1.48
C SER A 96 -26.11 1.60 2.09
N PHE A 97 -25.13 2.46 2.34
CA PHE A 97 -23.84 2.13 2.93
C PHE A 97 -23.57 3.12 4.06
N ASP A 98 -23.28 2.61 5.26
CA ASP A 98 -22.84 3.46 6.38
C ASP A 98 -21.52 4.16 6.00
N GLU A 99 -20.60 3.43 5.36
CA GLU A 99 -19.39 3.95 4.76
C GLU A 99 -19.10 3.21 3.43
N ILE A 100 -18.62 3.95 2.42
CA ILE A 100 -18.11 3.39 1.16
C ILE A 100 -16.95 4.24 0.62
N LEU A 101 -15.95 3.58 0.03
CA LEU A 101 -14.83 4.26 -0.60
C LEU A 101 -15.10 4.40 -2.10
N PHE A 102 -15.14 5.63 -2.59
CA PHE A 102 -15.16 5.94 -4.01
C PHE A 102 -13.73 5.94 -4.53
N VAL A 103 -13.38 4.91 -5.29
CA VAL A 103 -12.00 4.62 -5.69
C VAL A 103 -11.75 5.07 -7.11
N GLU A 104 -10.67 5.80 -7.34
CA GLU A 104 -10.35 6.38 -8.65
C GLU A 104 -9.39 5.51 -9.49
N ASP A 105 -8.47 4.80 -8.83
CA ASP A 105 -7.33 4.13 -9.47
C ASP A 105 -7.36 2.60 -9.32
N ALA A 106 -8.58 2.04 -9.17
CA ALA A 106 -8.80 0.62 -9.04
C ALA A 106 -8.22 -0.16 -10.22
N ARG A 107 -7.45 -1.20 -9.92
CA ARG A 107 -6.89 -2.12 -10.90
C ARG A 107 -6.85 -3.54 -10.36
N LYS A 108 -6.99 -4.52 -11.26
CA LYS A 108 -6.85 -5.94 -10.90
C LYS A 108 -5.39 -6.29 -10.63
N SER A 109 -5.18 -7.23 -9.71
CA SER A 109 -4.00 -8.08 -9.77
C SER A 109 -4.05 -8.88 -11.05
N PRO A 110 -2.91 -9.19 -11.67
CA PRO A 110 -2.90 -10.32 -12.56
C PRO A 110 -3.34 -11.58 -11.80
N THR A 111 -4.13 -12.45 -12.43
CA THR A 111 -4.52 -13.77 -11.90
C THR A 111 -3.27 -14.62 -11.62
N PRO A 112 -3.30 -15.69 -10.80
CA PRO A 112 -2.13 -16.55 -10.59
C PRO A 112 -1.50 -17.10 -11.88
N GLU A 113 -2.31 -17.35 -12.92
CA GLU A 113 -1.83 -17.74 -14.24
C GLU A 113 -1.20 -16.56 -15.00
N GLU A 114 -1.78 -15.37 -14.93
CA GLU A 114 -1.16 -14.15 -15.49
C GLU A 114 0.08 -13.74 -14.69
N MET A 115 0.12 -13.93 -13.37
CA MET A 115 1.29 -13.73 -12.51
C MET A 115 2.41 -14.69 -12.87
N LYS A 116 2.10 -15.95 -13.19
CA LYS A 116 3.09 -16.89 -13.74
C LYS A 116 3.70 -16.34 -15.05
N ASN A 117 2.93 -15.58 -15.82
CA ASN A 117 3.35 -14.91 -17.05
C ASN A 117 3.82 -13.44 -16.86
N ILE A 118 3.65 -12.85 -15.67
CA ILE A 118 4.01 -11.46 -15.33
C ILE A 118 5.20 -11.40 -14.37
N HIS A 119 5.52 -12.50 -13.70
CA HIS A 119 6.88 -12.77 -13.20
C HIS A 119 7.86 -13.09 -14.33
N SER A 120 7.40 -13.22 -15.58
CA SER A 120 8.24 -12.98 -16.77
C SER A 120 8.29 -11.51 -17.24
N GLY A 121 7.61 -10.58 -16.56
CA GLY A 121 7.37 -9.21 -17.03
C GLY A 121 7.63 -8.06 -16.05
N ALA A 122 8.06 -8.32 -14.80
CA ALA A 122 8.50 -7.29 -13.86
C ALA A 122 9.90 -6.75 -14.17
N ALA A 123 10.28 -6.59 -15.45
CA ALA A 123 11.67 -6.59 -15.90
C ALA A 123 12.40 -7.75 -15.22
N SER A 124 12.30 -8.95 -15.82
CA SER A 124 13.03 -10.15 -15.39
C SER A 124 14.36 -9.73 -14.76
N ILE A 125 14.48 -9.86 -13.44
CA ILE A 125 15.72 -9.48 -12.78
C ILE A 125 16.73 -10.51 -13.24
N ASP A 126 17.63 -10.09 -14.12
CA ASP A 126 18.64 -10.99 -14.63
C ASP A 126 19.54 -11.42 -13.48
N LYS A 127 19.86 -12.71 -13.45
CA LYS A 127 20.90 -13.25 -12.57
C LYS A 127 22.22 -12.62 -12.97
N GLN A 128 22.72 -11.70 -12.13
CA GLN A 128 23.98 -11.05 -12.40
C GLN A 128 25.12 -12.03 -12.11
N SER A 129 26.16 -12.00 -12.96
CA SER A 129 27.43 -12.65 -12.64
C SER A 129 28.16 -11.81 -11.60
N VAL A 130 27.74 -11.93 -10.34
CA VAL A 130 28.38 -11.35 -9.16
C VAL A 130 29.07 -12.45 -8.37
N LYS A 131 30.15 -12.12 -7.67
CA LYS A 131 30.87 -13.05 -6.80
C LYS A 131 31.19 -12.33 -5.50
N ILE A 132 30.30 -12.46 -4.53
CA ILE A 132 30.43 -11.84 -3.21
C ILE A 132 30.92 -12.91 -2.23
N GLU A 133 31.99 -12.61 -1.50
CA GLU A 133 32.45 -13.50 -0.42
C GLU A 133 31.44 -13.49 0.74
N PRO A 134 30.95 -14.67 1.19
CA PRO A 134 30.02 -14.74 2.30
C PRO A 134 30.63 -14.22 3.61
N LEU A 135 29.78 -13.66 4.48
CA LEU A 135 30.17 -13.32 5.84
C LEU A 135 30.46 -14.59 6.64
N LYS A 136 31.46 -14.54 7.54
CA LYS A 136 31.77 -15.65 8.45
C LYS A 136 30.59 -16.02 9.36
N ASP A 137 29.82 -15.01 9.77
CA ASP A 137 28.63 -15.11 10.63
C ASP A 137 27.31 -14.92 9.87
N GLY A 138 27.34 -14.94 8.53
CA GLY A 138 26.14 -14.75 7.69
C GLY A 138 25.74 -15.99 6.90
N LYS A 139 24.68 -15.82 6.10
CA LYS A 139 24.16 -16.81 5.18
C LYS A 139 24.29 -16.31 3.75
N THR A 140 24.49 -17.22 2.81
CA THR A 140 24.37 -16.91 1.39
C THR A 140 22.90 -16.88 0.97
N VAL A 141 22.60 -16.26 -0.17
CA VAL A 141 21.25 -16.27 -0.76
C VAL A 141 20.78 -17.72 -0.96
N GLN A 142 21.63 -18.59 -1.50
CA GLN A 142 21.30 -20.01 -1.68
C GLN A 142 20.94 -20.71 -0.37
N GLN A 143 21.69 -20.46 0.71
CA GLN A 143 21.41 -21.05 2.02
C GLN A 143 20.08 -20.54 2.57
N ILE A 144 19.75 -19.26 2.36
CA ILE A 144 18.47 -18.69 2.82
C ILE A 144 17.29 -19.35 2.10
N PHE A 145 17.38 -19.56 0.79
CA PHE A 145 16.33 -20.27 0.04
C PHE A 145 16.23 -21.76 0.41
N THR A 146 17.37 -22.42 0.64
CA THR A 146 17.42 -23.85 0.97
C THR A 146 16.89 -24.12 2.38
N ASP A 147 17.30 -23.31 3.35
CA ASP A 147 17.02 -23.49 4.78
C ASP A 147 15.84 -22.64 5.27
N LYS A 148 15.05 -22.04 4.35
CA LYS A 148 13.99 -21.06 4.66
C LYS A 148 13.07 -21.48 5.82
N SER A 149 12.64 -22.75 5.84
CA SER A 149 11.77 -23.28 6.90
C SER A 149 12.46 -23.38 8.27
N THR A 150 13.76 -23.61 8.31
CA THR A 150 14.54 -23.60 9.56
C THR A 150 14.84 -22.18 10.01
N LEU A 151 15.05 -21.26 9.07
CA LEU A 151 15.39 -19.87 9.35
C LEU A 151 14.19 -19.00 9.70
N GLU A 152 12.96 -19.47 9.48
CA GLU A 152 11.74 -18.70 9.77
C GLU A 152 11.76 -18.12 11.18
N GLY A 153 11.57 -16.80 11.26
CA GLY A 153 11.57 -16.04 12.50
C GLY A 153 12.95 -15.72 13.08
N GLN A 154 14.03 -16.28 12.54
CA GLN A 154 15.40 -15.98 12.99
C GLN A 154 15.91 -14.67 12.39
N THR A 155 16.76 -13.99 13.14
CA THR A 155 17.53 -12.86 12.62
C THR A 155 18.82 -13.38 12.00
N ILE A 156 19.06 -13.03 10.73
CA ILE A 156 20.26 -13.46 9.99
C ILE A 156 20.95 -12.26 9.34
N LYS A 157 22.22 -12.45 8.98
CA LYS A 157 22.97 -11.51 8.15
C LYS A 157 23.21 -12.09 6.77
N VAL A 158 23.06 -11.26 5.75
CA VAL A 158 23.41 -11.58 4.36
C VAL A 158 24.19 -10.43 3.76
N LYS A 159 25.21 -10.75 2.97
CA LYS A 159 25.99 -9.79 2.21
C LYS A 159 25.74 -9.98 0.73
N GLY A 160 25.47 -8.90 0.02
CA GLY A 160 25.19 -8.98 -1.41
C GLY A 160 25.19 -7.63 -2.09
N LYS A 161 25.02 -7.66 -3.40
CA LYS A 161 24.91 -6.48 -4.25
C LYS A 161 23.44 -6.14 -4.46
N VAL A 162 23.09 -4.86 -4.30
CA VAL A 162 21.77 -4.33 -4.62
C VAL A 162 21.58 -4.31 -6.13
N VAL A 163 20.60 -5.05 -6.64
CA VAL A 163 20.30 -5.11 -8.09
C VAL A 163 19.04 -4.35 -8.48
N LYS A 164 18.14 -4.09 -7.52
CA LYS A 164 16.95 -3.25 -7.70
C LYS A 164 16.55 -2.64 -6.37
N PHE A 165 16.03 -1.43 -6.42
CA PHE A 165 15.60 -0.69 -5.24
C PHE A 165 14.34 0.12 -5.52
N ASN A 166 13.26 -0.13 -4.77
CA ASN A 166 12.02 0.62 -4.85
C ASN A 166 11.73 1.26 -3.49
N LYS A 167 11.61 2.59 -3.46
CA LYS A 167 11.39 3.34 -2.22
C LYS A 167 9.91 3.50 -1.89
N GLN A 168 9.61 3.59 -0.59
CA GLN A 168 8.33 4.07 -0.07
C GLN A 168 7.08 3.30 -0.57
N ILE A 169 7.20 2.00 -0.81
CA ILE A 169 6.07 1.13 -1.12
C ILE A 169 5.60 0.47 0.18
N MET A 170 4.33 0.67 0.55
CA MET A 170 3.76 0.17 1.81
C MET A 170 4.53 0.66 3.05
N LYS A 171 4.92 1.96 3.07
CA LYS A 171 5.64 2.62 4.18
C LYS A 171 7.03 2.01 4.46
N ARG A 172 7.64 1.33 3.46
CA ARG A 172 8.98 0.75 3.55
C ARG A 172 9.69 0.76 2.20
N ASN A 173 10.99 0.54 2.19
CA ASN A 173 11.78 0.34 0.99
C ASN A 173 11.94 -1.15 0.69
N TRP A 174 12.03 -1.49 -0.60
CA TRP A 174 12.16 -2.85 -1.12
C TRP A 174 13.44 -2.98 -1.91
N ILE A 175 14.26 -3.95 -1.53
CA ILE A 175 15.60 -4.14 -2.05
C ILE A 175 15.69 -5.57 -2.59
N HIS A 176 16.19 -5.70 -3.82
CA HIS A 176 16.58 -6.98 -4.40
C HIS A 176 18.10 -7.13 -4.27
N LEU A 177 18.54 -8.28 -3.74
CA LEU A 177 19.91 -8.55 -3.35
C LEU A 177 20.41 -9.86 -3.97
N GLN A 178 21.58 -9.82 -4.61
CA GLN A 178 22.24 -11.00 -5.16
C GLN A 178 23.68 -11.11 -4.64
N ASP A 179 24.10 -12.31 -4.25
CA ASP A 179 25.48 -12.59 -3.80
C ASP A 179 26.29 -13.46 -4.78
N GLY A 180 25.62 -13.98 -5.82
CA GLY A 180 26.21 -14.85 -6.83
C GLY A 180 25.93 -16.34 -6.61
N THR A 181 25.26 -16.67 -5.51
CA THR A 181 24.80 -18.03 -5.21
C THR A 181 23.34 -18.22 -5.63
N GLY A 182 22.90 -19.48 -5.69
CA GLY A 182 21.49 -19.81 -6.00
C GLY A 182 21.28 -20.42 -7.38
N THR A 183 20.07 -20.91 -7.62
CA THR A 183 19.64 -21.52 -8.89
C THR A 183 19.22 -20.43 -9.89
N ASP A 184 18.68 -20.79 -11.05
CA ASP A 184 18.17 -19.79 -11.99
C ASP A 184 16.78 -19.25 -11.62
N THR A 185 16.20 -19.75 -10.52
CA THR A 185 14.92 -19.27 -9.96
C THR A 185 15.03 -18.79 -8.51
N GLU A 186 16.09 -19.16 -7.79
CA GLU A 186 16.32 -18.83 -6.38
C GLU A 186 17.71 -18.18 -6.20
N PHE A 187 17.93 -17.04 -6.86
CA PHE A 187 19.19 -16.27 -6.80
C PHE A 187 19.00 -14.82 -6.33
N ASP A 188 17.76 -14.36 -6.27
CA ASP A 188 17.40 -12.97 -5.98
C ASP A 188 16.63 -12.92 -4.67
N LEU A 189 17.27 -12.40 -3.62
CA LEU A 189 16.68 -12.27 -2.31
C LEU A 189 16.04 -10.90 -2.16
N VAL A 190 14.77 -10.88 -1.79
CA VAL A 190 14.06 -9.65 -1.47
C VAL A 190 14.18 -9.35 0.02
N LEU A 191 14.38 -8.07 0.33
CA LEU A 191 14.42 -7.57 1.70
C LEU A 191 13.70 -6.22 1.80
N THR A 192 13.05 -5.99 2.94
CA THR A 192 12.44 -4.70 3.27
C THR A 192 13.31 -3.96 4.29
N SER A 193 13.34 -2.63 4.21
CA SER A 193 14.10 -1.78 5.13
C SER A 193 13.52 -0.36 5.17
N ASN A 194 13.92 0.43 6.16
CA ASN A 194 13.74 1.90 6.16
C ASN A 194 14.99 2.65 5.71
N ASP A 195 16.11 1.95 5.53
CA ASP A 195 17.37 2.54 5.09
C ASP A 195 17.37 2.78 3.57
N ASP A 196 18.15 3.78 3.15
CA ASP A 196 18.35 4.13 1.75
C ASP A 196 19.61 3.45 1.19
N VAL A 197 19.49 2.82 0.02
CA VAL A 197 20.59 2.20 -0.73
C VAL A 197 20.62 2.69 -2.18
N SER A 198 21.68 2.38 -2.91
CA SER A 198 21.76 2.58 -4.35
C SER A 198 21.95 1.26 -5.08
N VAL A 199 21.38 1.15 -6.29
CA VAL A 199 21.66 0.01 -7.17
C VAL A 199 23.16 -0.04 -7.45
N GLY A 200 23.77 -1.20 -7.24
CA GLY A 200 25.21 -1.41 -7.33
C GLY A 200 25.93 -1.46 -5.99
N ASP A 201 25.32 -0.97 -4.90
CA ASP A 201 25.93 -1.02 -3.56
C ASP A 201 26.15 -2.48 -3.14
N ILE A 202 27.30 -2.75 -2.50
CA ILE A 202 27.50 -3.97 -1.72
C ILE A 202 27.13 -3.63 -0.28
N ILE A 203 26.15 -4.36 0.25
CA ILE A 203 25.59 -4.12 1.58
C ILE A 203 25.61 -5.38 2.42
N ILE A 204 25.57 -5.19 3.74
CA ILE A 204 25.21 -6.20 4.71
C ILE A 204 23.82 -5.86 5.23
N ALA A 205 22.88 -6.79 5.09
CA ALA A 205 21.53 -6.68 5.61
C ALA A 205 21.37 -7.62 6.80
N GLU A 206 20.91 -7.09 7.93
CA GLU A 206 20.56 -7.86 9.13
C GLU A 206 19.07 -7.70 9.43
N GLY A 207 18.32 -8.79 9.40
CA GLY A 207 16.87 -8.74 9.61
C GLY A 207 16.23 -10.11 9.84
N LYS A 208 14.93 -10.10 10.08
CA LYS A 208 14.17 -11.31 10.43
C LYS A 208 13.69 -12.02 9.17
N VAL A 209 13.90 -13.33 9.08
CA VAL A 209 13.41 -14.13 7.96
C VAL A 209 11.91 -14.40 8.13
N ALA A 210 11.14 -14.12 7.09
CA ALA A 210 9.75 -14.55 6.94
C ALA A 210 9.62 -15.45 5.71
N VAL A 211 8.72 -16.42 5.77
CA VAL A 211 8.48 -17.38 4.67
C VAL A 211 7.03 -17.32 4.24
N ASN A 212 6.77 -17.70 2.99
CA ASN A 212 5.43 -17.73 2.39
C ASN A 212 4.67 -16.41 2.61
N LYS A 213 5.40 -15.29 2.50
CA LYS A 213 4.84 -13.98 2.83
C LYS A 213 4.05 -13.47 1.63
N ASP A 214 2.75 -13.36 1.82
CA ASP A 214 1.84 -12.79 0.86
C ASP A 214 1.53 -11.34 1.28
N PHE A 215 1.89 -10.38 0.43
CA PHE A 215 1.53 -8.97 0.61
C PHE A 215 0.21 -8.64 -0.12
N GLY A 216 -0.61 -9.65 -0.40
CA GLY A 216 -1.60 -9.62 -1.46
C GLY A 216 -0.87 -9.56 -2.80
N ALA A 217 -1.53 -9.12 -3.86
CA ALA A 217 -0.72 -8.43 -4.85
C ALA A 217 -0.25 -9.21 -6.09
N GLY A 218 -0.35 -10.52 -5.97
CA GLY A 218 0.69 -11.38 -6.54
C GLY A 218 2.11 -11.12 -6.01
N TYR A 219 2.27 -10.34 -4.94
CA TYR A 219 3.53 -10.13 -4.26
C TYR A 219 3.69 -11.21 -3.19
N TYR A 220 3.93 -12.42 -3.67
CA TYR A 220 4.23 -13.58 -2.85
C TYR A 220 5.72 -13.85 -2.83
N PHE A 221 6.29 -13.93 -1.64
CA PHE A 221 7.70 -14.23 -1.43
C PHE A 221 7.84 -15.54 -0.66
N PRO A 222 8.39 -16.61 -1.29
CA PRO A 222 8.70 -17.86 -0.58
C PRO A 222 9.61 -17.64 0.63
N VAL A 223 10.51 -16.65 0.53
CA VAL A 223 11.36 -16.16 1.61
C VAL A 223 11.62 -14.66 1.41
N ILE A 224 11.63 -13.90 2.50
CA ILE A 224 11.93 -12.46 2.53
C ILE A 224 12.62 -12.12 3.86
N ILE A 225 13.52 -11.13 3.86
CA ILE A 225 14.04 -10.54 5.10
C ILE A 225 13.25 -9.27 5.40
N GLU A 226 12.55 -9.23 6.53
CA GLU A 226 11.74 -8.08 6.94
C GLU A 226 12.53 -7.13 7.85
N ASP A 227 12.27 -5.83 7.67
CA ASP A 227 12.75 -4.72 8.49
C ASP A 227 14.27 -4.74 8.72
N ALA A 228 15.01 -5.05 7.66
CA ALA A 228 16.45 -5.20 7.70
C ALA A 228 17.14 -3.87 8.02
N LYS A 229 18.13 -3.93 8.91
CA LYS A 229 19.11 -2.85 9.11
C LYS A 229 20.25 -3.02 8.12
N ILE A 230 20.60 -1.95 7.43
CA ILE A 230 21.60 -1.97 6.37
C ILE A 230 22.89 -1.30 6.84
N SER A 231 24.02 -1.98 6.64
CA SER A 231 25.35 -1.38 6.71
C SER A 231 26.04 -1.49 5.36
N LYS A 232 26.76 -0.43 4.99
CA LYS A 232 27.61 -0.41 3.79
C LYS A 232 29.00 -0.91 4.14
N GLU A 233 29.61 -1.61 3.19
CA GLU A 233 31.05 -1.93 3.23
C GLU A 233 31.88 -0.83 2.56
#